data_AF-A0A0H2MPR0-F1
#
_entry.id   AF-A0A0H2MPR0-F1
#
_cell.length_a   1.000
_cell.length_b   1.000
_cell.length_c   1.000
_cell.angle_alpha   90.00
_cell.angle_beta   90.00
_cell.angle_gamma   90.00
#
_symmetry.space_group_name_H-M   'P 1'
#
loop_
_entity.id
_entity.type
_entity.pdbx_description
1 polymer ?
#
loop_
_entity_poly.entity_id
_entity_poly.type
_entity_poly.pdbx_seq_one_letter_code
_entity_poly.pdbx_strand_id
1 'polypeptide(L)'
;MVQSTAKIRHRVELTPQADSPPVPTSFDALEVPKAVLENLLLKHLAAYPKSDILQLTKLMCINSHMIEEMLSDLRAKSQVEVFQAQSSTFAAASTGHVRYGLSEQGMTEADIAFAKDAYLGPVPVSLTSYDAMVKAQDVRAQMVNRQDVTYALEEVLGADRMIGSLGPAINSGRALLLYGDAGTGKTFVATRILNSLNTSVYIPYAVYAAGNIIKVFSPQHHKRVTSAENQSITFKEQFDRRWSLCERPSIQVGGELTMDMLEVNHSEHNRVWMAPLQMMANNGIFIIDDLGRQTMPVATLLNRWIVPMEYFYDYLSLPNGQQITIPFILTLAFSTNLDPEKISDPAFLRRLGYKIQFGPLLETEYRQLWDIFSQSRQLELAEDCISSLLELHRQHSVGFYPCIPKDLVGISRDIIVFEEVAPVITSEIVSRAWEVYFTADGKGGGAR
;
A
#
# COMPACT_ATOMS: atom_id res chain seq x y z
N MET A 1 16.38 8.05 -45.68
CA MET A 1 15.13 8.47 -45.01
C MET A 1 15.16 7.91 -43.61
N VAL A 2 15.52 8.74 -42.65
CA VAL A 2 15.70 8.36 -41.25
C VAL A 2 14.32 8.18 -40.64
N GLN A 3 14.00 6.94 -40.26
CA GLN A 3 12.82 6.64 -39.45
C GLN A 3 12.98 7.37 -38.12
N SER A 4 12.12 8.37 -37.89
CA SER A 4 11.91 8.98 -36.60
C SER A 4 11.37 7.90 -35.64
N THR A 5 12.29 7.22 -34.95
CA THR A 5 11.98 6.47 -33.73
C THR A 5 11.40 7.46 -32.73
N ALA A 6 10.07 7.52 -32.65
CA ALA A 6 9.39 8.14 -31.53
C ALA A 6 10.00 7.52 -30.25
N LYS A 7 10.58 8.36 -29.39
CA LYS A 7 11.01 7.93 -28.06
C LYS A 7 9.80 7.29 -27.39
N ILE A 8 9.83 5.97 -27.23
CA ILE A 8 8.89 5.25 -26.37
C ILE A 8 9.02 5.91 -25.00
N ARG A 9 7.99 6.65 -24.58
CA ARG A 9 7.92 7.17 -23.21
C ARG A 9 8.00 5.93 -22.30
N HIS A 10 8.98 5.89 -21.43
CA HIS A 10 9.18 4.76 -20.53
C HIS A 10 7.87 4.51 -19.74
N ARG A 11 7.31 3.30 -19.85
CA ARG A 11 6.52 2.61 -18.80
C ARG A 11 5.08 3.10 -18.50
N VAL A 12 4.12 2.66 -19.32
CA VAL A 12 2.68 2.58 -18.95
C VAL A 12 2.34 1.24 -18.25
N GLU A 13 3.17 0.21 -18.42
CA GLU A 13 2.95 -1.14 -17.91
C GLU A 13 4.04 -1.53 -16.91
N LEU A 14 3.62 -2.00 -15.73
CA LEU A 14 4.52 -2.41 -14.65
C LEU A 14 5.03 -3.83 -14.88
N THR A 15 6.35 -4.01 -14.87
CA THR A 15 6.97 -5.34 -14.93
C THR A 15 7.14 -5.93 -13.53
N PRO A 16 6.85 -7.22 -13.31
CA PRO A 16 7.13 -7.89 -12.04
C PRO A 16 8.60 -7.76 -11.65
N GLN A 17 8.87 -7.49 -10.37
CA GLN A 17 10.24 -7.39 -9.84
C GLN A 17 10.95 -8.75 -9.76
N ALA A 18 10.19 -9.82 -9.57
CA ALA A 18 10.67 -11.19 -9.42
C ALA A 18 9.93 -12.10 -10.40
N ASP A 19 10.48 -13.30 -10.59
CA ASP A 19 9.83 -14.35 -11.35
C ASP A 19 8.47 -14.72 -10.73
N SER A 20 7.56 -15.14 -11.58
CA SER A 20 6.22 -15.52 -11.16
C SER A 20 6.23 -16.70 -10.17
N PRO A 21 5.44 -16.67 -9.09
CA PRO A 21 5.39 -17.76 -8.12
C PRO A 21 4.91 -19.06 -8.80
N PRO A 22 5.61 -20.18 -8.57
CA PRO A 22 5.28 -21.45 -9.20
C PRO A 22 3.94 -21.99 -8.68
N VAL A 23 3.12 -22.55 -9.57
CA VAL A 23 1.84 -23.15 -9.19
C VAL A 23 2.09 -24.46 -8.43
N PRO A 24 1.61 -24.61 -7.18
CA PRO A 24 1.77 -25.84 -6.42
C PRO A 24 0.96 -26.98 -7.04
N THR A 25 1.59 -28.15 -7.17
CA THR A 25 0.98 -29.35 -7.78
C THR A 25 0.71 -30.48 -6.79
N SER A 26 1.15 -30.34 -5.53
CA SER A 26 0.95 -31.33 -4.46
C SER A 26 0.69 -30.67 -3.11
N PHE A 27 0.16 -31.43 -2.15
CA PHE A 27 -0.04 -30.97 -0.77
C PHE A 27 1.28 -30.59 -0.09
N ASP A 28 2.33 -31.36 -0.32
CA ASP A 28 3.67 -31.07 0.22
C ASP A 28 4.20 -29.72 -0.31
N ALA A 29 3.98 -29.43 -1.60
CA ALA A 29 4.39 -28.17 -2.22
C ALA A 29 3.61 -26.95 -1.70
N LEU A 30 2.45 -27.14 -1.08
CA LEU A 30 1.74 -26.04 -0.41
C LEU A 30 2.43 -25.63 0.90
N GLU A 31 3.16 -26.57 1.54
CA GLU A 31 3.76 -26.40 2.87
C GLU A 31 2.75 -25.92 3.92
N VAL A 32 1.48 -26.30 3.76
CA VAL A 32 0.38 -26.01 4.68
C VAL A 32 -0.25 -27.33 5.10
N PRO A 33 -0.46 -27.60 6.41
CA PRO A 33 -1.03 -28.86 6.86
C PRO A 33 -2.40 -29.14 6.25
N LYS A 34 -2.63 -30.39 5.81
CA LYS A 34 -3.88 -30.81 5.16
C LYS A 34 -5.13 -30.51 5.99
N ALA A 35 -5.06 -30.64 7.32
CA ALA A 35 -6.15 -30.28 8.22
C ALA A 35 -6.58 -28.80 8.12
N VAL A 36 -5.64 -27.88 7.88
CA VAL A 36 -5.94 -26.46 7.68
C VAL A 36 -6.67 -26.25 6.35
N LEU A 37 -6.28 -26.99 5.31
CA LEU A 37 -6.91 -26.95 3.99
C LEU A 37 -8.33 -27.53 4.02
N GLU A 38 -8.53 -28.66 4.70
CA GLU A 38 -9.84 -29.27 4.91
C GLU A 38 -10.78 -28.33 5.68
N ASN A 39 -10.29 -27.71 6.76
CA ASN A 39 -11.06 -26.71 7.51
C ASN A 39 -11.46 -25.51 6.62
N LEU A 40 -10.55 -25.03 5.77
CA LEU A 40 -10.85 -23.95 4.83
C LEU A 40 -11.89 -24.38 3.78
N LEU A 41 -11.82 -25.62 3.29
CA LEU A 41 -12.78 -26.19 2.35
C LEU A 41 -14.19 -26.30 2.99
N LEU A 42 -14.27 -26.76 4.24
CA LEU A 42 -15.53 -26.77 5.00
C LEU A 42 -16.11 -25.36 5.14
N LYS A 43 -15.28 -24.36 5.48
CA LYS A 43 -15.69 -22.95 5.56
C LYS A 43 -16.24 -22.41 4.22
N HIS A 44 -15.59 -22.74 3.10
CA HIS A 44 -16.08 -22.37 1.77
C HIS A 44 -17.41 -23.05 1.43
N LEU A 45 -17.60 -24.33 1.77
CA LEU A 45 -18.86 -25.03 1.55
C LEU A 45 -20.00 -24.54 2.45
N ALA A 46 -19.70 -24.09 3.67
CA ALA A 46 -20.66 -23.44 4.55
C ALA A 46 -21.10 -22.07 4.01
N ALA A 47 -20.14 -21.25 3.56
CA ALA A 47 -20.41 -19.93 3.01
C ALA A 47 -21.06 -19.96 1.62
N TYR A 48 -20.69 -20.96 0.80
CA TYR A 48 -21.19 -21.16 -0.56
C TYR A 48 -21.71 -22.61 -0.74
N PRO A 49 -22.91 -22.91 -0.21
CA PRO A 49 -23.49 -24.25 -0.32
C PRO A 49 -23.72 -24.68 -1.77
N LYS A 50 -23.61 -25.99 -2.03
CA LYS A 50 -23.83 -26.59 -3.37
C LYS A 50 -22.84 -26.08 -4.42
N SER A 51 -21.60 -25.81 -4.02
CA SER A 51 -20.51 -25.44 -4.93
C SER A 51 -20.02 -26.65 -5.73
N ASP A 52 -19.55 -26.41 -6.96
CA ASP A 52 -18.83 -27.42 -7.76
C ASP A 52 -17.31 -27.29 -7.60
N ILE A 53 -16.56 -28.27 -8.15
CA ILE A 53 -15.08 -28.32 -8.05
C ILE A 53 -14.45 -27.06 -8.67
N LEU A 54 -15.01 -26.54 -9.76
CA LEU A 54 -14.45 -25.37 -10.46
C LEU A 54 -14.61 -24.10 -9.61
N GLN A 55 -15.75 -23.94 -8.94
CA GLN A 55 -16.00 -22.85 -8.01
C GLN A 55 -15.06 -22.93 -6.81
N LEU A 56 -14.94 -24.11 -6.19
CA LEU A 56 -14.03 -24.31 -5.05
C LEU A 56 -12.56 -24.08 -5.44
N THR A 57 -12.15 -24.54 -6.62
CA THR A 57 -10.82 -24.28 -7.19
C THR A 57 -10.56 -22.79 -7.34
N LYS A 58 -11.54 -22.02 -7.83
CA LYS A 58 -11.42 -20.55 -7.95
C LYS A 58 -11.34 -19.86 -6.58
N LEU A 59 -12.14 -20.31 -5.61
CA LEU A 59 -12.18 -19.72 -4.26
C LEU A 59 -10.90 -20.01 -3.46
N MET A 60 -10.40 -21.25 -3.52
CA MET A 60 -9.23 -21.70 -2.77
C MET A 60 -7.90 -21.47 -3.52
N CYS A 61 -7.94 -21.21 -4.82
CA CYS A 61 -6.77 -20.96 -5.67
C CYS A 61 -5.72 -22.09 -5.66
N ILE A 62 -6.15 -23.35 -5.56
CA ILE A 62 -5.29 -24.54 -5.67
C ILE A 62 -5.83 -25.47 -6.76
N ASN A 63 -5.01 -26.41 -7.22
CA ASN A 63 -5.40 -27.31 -8.30
C ASN A 63 -6.61 -28.20 -7.95
N SER A 64 -7.42 -28.51 -8.97
CA SER A 64 -8.69 -29.23 -8.80
C SER A 64 -8.53 -30.64 -8.24
N HIS A 65 -7.45 -31.35 -8.58
CA HIS A 65 -7.19 -32.70 -8.04
C HIS A 65 -7.02 -32.70 -6.52
N MET A 66 -6.45 -31.64 -5.96
CA MET A 66 -6.29 -31.49 -4.51
C MET A 66 -7.64 -31.23 -3.84
N ILE A 67 -8.51 -30.45 -4.49
CA ILE A 67 -9.90 -30.24 -4.04
C ILE A 67 -10.67 -31.56 -4.07
N GLU A 68 -10.56 -32.33 -5.15
CA GLU A 68 -11.20 -33.65 -5.30
C GLU A 68 -10.77 -34.64 -4.22
N GLU A 69 -9.46 -34.72 -3.92
CA GLU A 69 -8.93 -35.57 -2.87
C GLU A 69 -9.50 -35.18 -1.50
N MET A 70 -9.48 -33.90 -1.14
CA MET A 70 -10.05 -33.42 0.13
C MET A 70 -11.56 -33.66 0.20
N LEU A 71 -12.31 -33.46 -0.90
CA LEU A 71 -13.74 -33.78 -0.94
C LEU A 71 -13.98 -35.27 -0.74
N SER A 72 -13.14 -36.15 -1.29
CA SER A 72 -13.23 -37.60 -1.08
C SER A 72 -13.01 -37.95 0.41
N ASP A 73 -12.02 -37.35 1.05
CA ASP A 73 -11.71 -37.59 2.46
C ASP A 73 -12.84 -37.08 3.38
N LEU A 74 -13.34 -35.86 3.14
CA LEU A 74 -14.47 -35.29 3.90
C LEU A 74 -15.76 -36.08 3.69
N ARG A 75 -15.96 -36.68 2.51
CA ARG A 75 -17.09 -37.60 2.26
C ARG A 75 -16.94 -38.90 3.03
N ALA A 76 -15.73 -39.48 3.10
CA ALA A 76 -15.47 -40.67 3.90
C ALA A 76 -15.70 -40.42 5.41
N LYS A 77 -15.54 -39.16 5.86
CA LYS A 77 -15.86 -38.70 7.22
C LYS A 77 -17.33 -38.30 7.42
N SER A 78 -18.20 -38.49 6.42
CA SER A 78 -19.62 -38.06 6.45
C SER A 78 -19.84 -36.56 6.67
N GLN A 79 -18.85 -35.72 6.36
CA GLN A 79 -18.94 -34.26 6.52
C GLN A 79 -19.45 -33.56 5.25
N VAL A 80 -19.31 -34.19 4.08
CA VAL A 80 -19.73 -33.64 2.79
C VAL A 80 -20.68 -34.59 2.08
N GLU A 81 -21.73 -34.02 1.49
CA GLU A 81 -22.73 -34.70 0.69
C GLU A 81 -22.64 -34.30 -0.79
N VAL A 82 -23.10 -35.21 -1.66
CA VAL A 82 -23.10 -35.00 -3.11
C VAL A 82 -24.53 -34.78 -3.60
N PHE A 83 -24.74 -33.69 -4.31
CA PHE A 83 -25.99 -33.33 -4.94
C PHE A 83 -25.83 -33.43 -6.46
N GLN A 84 -26.72 -34.17 -7.11
CA GLN A 84 -26.86 -34.14 -8.57
C GLN A 84 -27.79 -32.99 -8.96
N ALA A 85 -27.39 -32.18 -9.94
CA ALA A 85 -28.29 -31.22 -10.55
C ALA A 85 -29.46 -31.98 -11.20
N GLN A 86 -30.70 -31.68 -10.77
CA GLN A 86 -31.89 -32.20 -11.46
C GLN A 86 -31.94 -31.57 -12.86
N SER A 87 -31.64 -32.36 -13.88
CA SER A 87 -31.79 -31.97 -15.28
C SER A 87 -33.28 -31.83 -15.62
N SER A 88 -33.80 -30.60 -15.61
CA SER A 88 -35.21 -30.28 -15.87
C SER A 88 -35.55 -30.07 -17.35
N THR A 89 -34.65 -30.38 -18.29
CA THR A 89 -34.96 -30.35 -19.73
C THR A 89 -34.21 -31.46 -20.49
N PHE A 90 -34.94 -32.18 -21.34
CA PHE A 90 -34.52 -33.33 -22.14
C PHE A 90 -33.44 -33.04 -23.22
N ALA A 91 -32.76 -31.89 -23.16
CA ALA A 91 -31.82 -31.44 -24.20
C ALA A 91 -30.36 -31.24 -23.73
N ALA A 92 -30.04 -31.49 -22.45
CA ALA A 92 -28.67 -31.38 -21.93
C ALA A 92 -28.23 -32.67 -21.20
N ALA A 93 -28.17 -33.78 -21.95
CA ALA A 93 -27.72 -35.09 -21.46
C ALA A 93 -26.18 -35.25 -21.48
N SER A 94 -25.43 -34.18 -21.22
CA SER A 94 -23.98 -34.26 -21.03
C SER A 94 -23.55 -33.25 -19.97
N THR A 95 -23.08 -33.79 -18.83
CA THR A 95 -22.52 -33.12 -17.64
C THR A 95 -23.52 -32.39 -16.73
N GLY A 96 -24.37 -33.13 -16.02
CA GLY A 96 -24.90 -32.64 -14.75
C GLY A 96 -23.73 -32.38 -13.80
N HIS A 97 -23.40 -31.11 -13.54
CA HIS A 97 -22.27 -30.77 -12.67
C HIS A 97 -22.54 -31.27 -11.25
N VAL A 98 -21.69 -32.17 -10.76
CA VAL A 98 -21.71 -32.68 -9.39
C VAL A 98 -21.50 -31.49 -8.45
N ARG A 99 -22.41 -31.32 -7.49
CA ARG A 99 -22.34 -30.25 -6.48
C ARG A 99 -22.10 -30.86 -5.10
N TYR A 100 -21.37 -30.13 -4.27
CA TYR A 100 -21.00 -30.54 -2.92
C TYR A 100 -21.63 -29.59 -1.91
N GLY A 101 -22.13 -30.14 -0.82
CA GLY A 101 -22.63 -29.37 0.32
C GLY A 101 -22.25 -30.07 1.63
N LEU A 102 -22.36 -29.35 2.73
CA LEU A 102 -22.10 -29.91 4.05
C LEU A 102 -23.28 -30.78 4.52
N SER A 103 -22.97 -31.88 5.19
CA SER A 103 -23.92 -32.59 6.04
C SER A 103 -24.14 -31.81 7.36
N GLU A 104 -25.02 -32.30 8.24
CA GLU A 104 -25.17 -31.75 9.59
C GLU A 104 -23.86 -31.82 10.40
N GLN A 105 -23.13 -32.93 10.28
CA GLN A 105 -21.81 -33.10 10.88
C GLN A 105 -20.79 -32.13 10.26
N GLY A 106 -20.81 -31.96 8.93
CA GLY A 106 -19.94 -31.01 8.24
C GLY A 106 -20.21 -29.57 8.65
N MET A 107 -21.47 -29.20 8.88
CA MET A 107 -21.85 -27.87 9.35
C MET A 107 -21.28 -27.60 10.75
N THR A 108 -21.38 -28.58 11.66
CA THR A 108 -20.81 -28.48 13.01
C THR A 108 -19.29 -28.29 12.97
N GLU A 109 -18.60 -29.03 12.10
CA GLU A 109 -17.15 -28.90 11.94
C GLU A 109 -16.74 -27.57 11.28
N ALA A 110 -17.55 -27.06 10.36
CA ALA A 110 -17.36 -25.73 9.80
C ALA A 110 -17.52 -24.63 10.88
N ASP A 111 -18.50 -24.75 11.77
CA ASP A 111 -18.69 -23.82 12.88
C ASP A 111 -17.49 -23.83 13.85
N ILE A 112 -16.95 -25.02 14.16
CA ILE A 112 -15.72 -25.16 14.96
C ILE A 112 -14.53 -24.50 14.24
N ALA A 113 -14.41 -24.70 12.93
CA ALA A 113 -13.35 -24.09 12.14
C ALA A 113 -13.47 -22.54 12.12
N PHE A 114 -14.67 -21.99 11.93
CA PHE A 114 -14.93 -20.55 12.02
C PHE A 114 -14.71 -19.97 13.41
N ALA A 115 -14.96 -20.76 14.47
CA ALA A 115 -14.68 -20.36 15.84
C ALA A 115 -13.18 -20.21 16.11
N LYS A 116 -12.35 -21.05 15.50
CA LYS A 116 -10.88 -20.99 15.61
C LYS A 116 -10.31 -19.82 14.80
N ASP A 117 -10.72 -19.68 13.54
CA ASP A 117 -10.34 -18.58 12.68
C ASP A 117 -11.41 -18.31 11.61
N ALA A 118 -11.84 -17.06 11.51
CA ALA A 118 -12.88 -16.67 10.55
C ALA A 118 -12.34 -16.38 9.15
N TYR A 119 -11.10 -16.78 8.85
CA TYR A 119 -10.50 -16.54 7.55
C TYR A 119 -11.27 -17.29 6.46
N LEU A 120 -11.73 -16.56 5.45
CA LEU A 120 -12.37 -17.09 4.26
C LEU A 120 -11.75 -16.44 3.03
N GLY A 121 -11.04 -17.23 2.23
CA GLY A 121 -10.28 -16.75 1.07
C GLY A 121 -9.46 -17.88 0.43
N PRO A 122 -8.51 -17.52 -0.45
CA PRO A 122 -7.55 -18.46 -1.03
C PRO A 122 -6.76 -19.23 0.03
N VAL A 123 -6.24 -20.40 -0.33
CA VAL A 123 -5.32 -21.15 0.54
C VAL A 123 -4.14 -20.24 0.90
N PRO A 124 -3.76 -20.13 2.19
CA PRO A 124 -2.60 -19.32 2.57
C PRO A 124 -1.31 -19.90 1.99
N VAL A 125 -0.31 -19.04 1.78
CA VAL A 125 1.05 -19.46 1.42
C VAL A 125 1.84 -19.75 2.70
N SER A 126 2.82 -20.65 2.64
CA SER A 126 3.68 -20.89 3.80
C SER A 126 4.54 -19.66 4.13
N LEU A 127 4.95 -19.54 5.40
CA LEU A 127 5.89 -18.51 5.82
C LEU A 127 7.22 -18.57 5.04
N THR A 128 7.68 -19.78 4.70
CA THR A 128 8.88 -20.00 3.88
C THR A 128 8.71 -19.43 2.47
N SER A 129 7.57 -19.70 1.83
CA SER A 129 7.27 -19.17 0.50
C SER A 129 7.11 -17.64 0.52
N TYR A 130 6.50 -17.10 1.58
CA TYR A 130 6.42 -15.65 1.81
C TYR A 130 7.80 -15.01 1.93
N ASP A 131 8.67 -15.56 2.77
CA ASP A 131 10.04 -15.07 2.98
C ASP A 131 10.85 -15.06 1.67
N ALA A 132 10.81 -16.16 0.92
CA ALA A 132 11.51 -16.29 -0.34
C ALA A 132 11.04 -15.25 -1.38
N MET A 133 9.73 -15.08 -1.53
CA MET A 133 9.17 -14.13 -2.50
C MET A 133 9.49 -12.68 -2.11
N VAL A 134 9.34 -12.30 -0.84
CA VAL A 134 9.64 -10.93 -0.40
C VAL A 134 11.12 -10.60 -0.62
N LYS A 135 12.04 -11.54 -0.40
CA LYS A 135 13.47 -11.36 -0.68
C LYS A 135 13.77 -11.25 -2.17
N ALA A 136 13.10 -12.04 -3.02
CA ALA A 136 13.26 -11.98 -4.47
C ALA A 136 12.80 -10.63 -5.07
N GLN A 137 11.85 -9.96 -4.41
CA GLN A 137 11.25 -8.68 -4.84
C GLN A 137 11.93 -7.43 -4.26
N ASP A 138 13.11 -7.61 -3.66
CA ASP A 138 13.87 -6.52 -3.06
C ASP A 138 14.30 -5.49 -4.12
N VAL A 139 14.04 -4.22 -3.84
CA VAL A 139 14.46 -3.08 -4.68
C VAL A 139 15.96 -3.03 -4.87
N ARG A 140 16.73 -3.54 -3.91
CA ARG A 140 18.20 -3.57 -3.96
C ARG A 140 18.73 -4.53 -5.03
N ALA A 141 17.90 -5.46 -5.52
CA ALA A 141 18.24 -6.32 -6.65
C ALA A 141 18.31 -5.54 -7.97
N GLN A 142 17.56 -4.43 -8.09
CA GLN A 142 17.55 -3.58 -9.27
C GLN A 142 17.54 -2.10 -8.86
N MET A 143 18.75 -1.53 -8.75
CA MET A 143 18.92 -0.14 -8.33
C MET A 143 18.28 0.86 -9.30
N VAL A 144 17.63 1.88 -8.74
CA VAL A 144 17.13 3.03 -9.50
C VAL A 144 18.26 3.94 -9.93
N ASN A 145 18.15 4.51 -11.14
CA ASN A 145 19.10 5.51 -11.60
C ASN A 145 18.51 6.93 -11.50
N ARG A 146 19.32 7.94 -11.81
CA ARG A 146 18.90 9.35 -11.74
C ARG A 146 17.68 9.63 -12.61
N GLN A 147 17.57 9.04 -13.80
CA GLN A 147 16.45 9.26 -14.72
C GLN A 147 15.15 8.69 -14.16
N ASP A 148 15.19 7.52 -13.51
CA ASP A 148 14.03 6.93 -12.85
C ASP A 148 13.49 7.84 -11.74
N VAL A 149 14.39 8.43 -10.93
CA VAL A 149 14.02 9.33 -9.83
C VAL A 149 13.54 10.69 -10.35
N THR A 150 14.19 11.24 -11.39
CA THR A 150 13.71 12.47 -12.05
C THR A 150 12.30 12.29 -12.59
N TYR A 151 12.03 11.17 -13.26
CA TYR A 151 10.70 10.88 -13.78
C TYR A 151 9.66 10.72 -12.67
N ALA A 152 9.98 9.96 -11.61
CA ALA A 152 9.08 9.76 -10.48
C ALA A 152 8.66 11.07 -9.79
N LEU A 153 9.51 12.09 -9.88
CA LEU A 153 9.33 13.40 -9.26
C LEU A 153 9.03 14.50 -10.29
N GLU A 154 8.66 14.17 -11.53
CA GLU A 154 8.43 15.17 -12.59
C GLU A 154 7.30 16.16 -12.26
N GLU A 155 6.29 15.68 -11.52
CA GLU A 155 5.17 16.49 -11.03
C GLU A 155 5.50 17.25 -9.73
N VAL A 156 6.69 17.04 -9.15
CA VAL A 156 7.12 17.64 -7.89
C VAL A 156 8.03 18.83 -8.18
N LEU A 157 7.47 20.04 -8.10
CA LEU A 157 8.25 21.26 -8.23
C LEU A 157 9.27 21.40 -7.09
N GLY A 158 10.50 21.80 -7.43
CA GLY A 158 11.62 21.89 -6.50
C GLY A 158 12.34 20.58 -6.21
N ALA A 159 11.88 19.44 -6.76
CA ALA A 159 12.49 18.14 -6.52
C ALA A 159 13.91 17.99 -7.07
N ASP A 160 14.28 18.70 -8.13
CA ASP A 160 15.59 18.57 -8.78
C ASP A 160 16.76 18.71 -7.82
N ARG A 161 16.61 19.60 -6.83
CA ARG A 161 17.60 19.84 -5.76
C ARG A 161 17.75 18.63 -4.83
N MET A 162 16.69 17.85 -4.66
CA MET A 162 16.63 16.70 -3.77
C MET A 162 16.99 15.37 -4.47
N ILE A 163 16.89 15.28 -5.81
CA ILE A 163 17.18 14.05 -6.58
C ILE A 163 18.56 13.47 -6.23
N GLY A 164 19.57 14.33 -6.06
CA GLY A 164 20.93 13.93 -5.71
C GLY A 164 21.04 13.21 -4.37
N SER A 165 20.14 13.50 -3.43
CA SER A 165 20.08 12.88 -2.09
C SER A 165 19.07 11.74 -2.04
N LEU A 166 17.92 11.88 -2.71
CA LEU A 166 16.84 10.90 -2.73
C LEU A 166 17.22 9.61 -3.46
N GLY A 167 17.85 9.71 -4.64
CA GLY A 167 18.24 8.53 -5.42
C GLY A 167 19.13 7.54 -4.66
N PRO A 168 20.27 7.98 -4.09
CA PRO A 168 21.11 7.13 -3.25
C PRO A 168 20.37 6.56 -2.03
N ALA A 169 19.45 7.33 -1.45
CA ALA A 169 18.69 6.91 -0.30
C ALA A 169 17.75 5.74 -0.61
N ILE A 170 17.04 5.81 -1.75
CA ILE A 170 16.19 4.72 -2.26
C ILE A 170 17.01 3.45 -2.48
N ASN A 171 18.14 3.54 -3.18
CA ASN A 171 19.01 2.40 -3.46
C ASN A 171 19.61 1.76 -2.22
N SER A 172 19.80 2.53 -1.15
CA SER A 172 20.37 2.01 0.09
C SER A 172 19.42 1.10 0.87
N GLY A 173 18.10 1.22 0.66
CA GLY A 173 17.08 0.58 1.48
C GLY A 173 17.07 1.03 2.95
N ARG A 174 17.84 2.07 3.32
CA ARG A 174 17.85 2.63 4.68
C ARG A 174 16.66 3.57 4.86
N ALA A 175 16.23 3.73 6.10
CA ALA A 175 15.16 4.68 6.44
C ALA A 175 15.51 6.11 6.00
N LEU A 176 14.45 6.86 5.65
CA LEU A 176 14.48 8.26 5.27
C LEU A 176 13.85 9.10 6.39
N LEU A 177 14.50 10.18 6.78
CA LEU A 177 13.90 11.24 7.59
C LEU A 177 13.75 12.49 6.74
N LEU A 178 12.51 12.81 6.38
CA LEU A 178 12.11 14.02 5.68
C LEU A 178 11.70 15.05 6.74
N TYR A 179 12.39 16.18 6.80
CA TYR A 179 12.13 17.21 7.82
C TYR A 179 12.13 18.61 7.22
N GLY A 180 11.44 19.54 7.87
CA GLY A 180 11.27 20.92 7.41
C GLY A 180 9.87 21.42 7.71
N ASP A 181 9.60 22.69 7.41
CA ASP A 181 8.35 23.33 7.79
C ASP A 181 7.11 22.61 7.25
N ALA A 182 5.98 22.80 7.92
CA ALA A 182 4.69 22.28 7.46
C ALA A 182 4.37 22.82 6.06
N GLY A 183 3.75 21.98 5.21
CA GLY A 183 3.36 22.41 3.87
C GLY A 183 4.47 22.42 2.81
N THR A 184 5.68 21.96 3.14
CA THR A 184 6.81 21.81 2.19
C THR A 184 6.70 20.61 1.24
N GLY A 185 5.67 19.78 1.36
CA GLY A 185 5.43 18.65 0.45
C GLY A 185 6.18 17.35 0.78
N LYS A 186 6.74 17.20 1.98
CA LYS A 186 7.47 16.00 2.44
C LYS A 186 6.75 14.68 2.12
N THR A 187 5.51 14.56 2.58
CA THR A 187 4.66 13.38 2.37
C THR A 187 4.37 13.12 0.90
N PHE A 188 4.12 14.19 0.13
CA PHE A 188 3.86 14.07 -1.31
C PHE A 188 5.08 13.49 -2.05
N VAL A 189 6.29 13.94 -1.69
CA VAL A 189 7.53 13.40 -2.24
C VAL A 189 7.77 11.97 -1.78
N ALA A 190 7.53 11.66 -0.50
CA ALA A 190 7.65 10.30 0.04
C ALA A 190 6.84 9.28 -0.79
N THR A 191 5.57 9.58 -1.06
CA THR A 191 4.70 8.70 -1.83
C THR A 191 5.15 8.57 -3.29
N ARG A 192 5.63 9.66 -3.90
CA ARG A 192 6.06 9.67 -5.31
C ARG A 192 7.39 8.96 -5.55
N ILE A 193 8.27 8.88 -4.55
CA ILE A 193 9.51 8.11 -4.63
C ILE A 193 9.26 6.66 -5.06
N LEU A 194 8.15 6.06 -4.65
CA LEU A 194 7.82 4.68 -5.02
C LEU A 194 7.69 4.48 -6.55
N ASN A 195 7.26 5.52 -7.27
CA ASN A 195 7.14 5.50 -8.72
C ASN A 195 8.50 5.33 -9.42
N SER A 196 9.61 5.66 -8.74
CA SER A 196 10.96 5.47 -9.31
C SER A 196 11.34 4.01 -9.45
N LEU A 197 10.75 3.11 -8.65
CA LEU A 197 11.03 1.68 -8.71
C LEU A 197 10.38 1.04 -9.94
N ASN A 198 9.22 1.56 -10.36
CA ASN A 198 8.46 1.13 -11.55
C ASN A 198 8.40 -0.40 -11.75
N THR A 199 8.13 -1.14 -10.69
CA THR A 199 7.91 -2.59 -10.76
C THR A 199 6.65 -2.98 -9.98
N SER A 200 6.09 -4.12 -10.34
CA SER A 200 4.99 -4.76 -9.62
C SER A 200 5.52 -5.89 -8.73
N VAL A 201 4.76 -6.25 -7.71
CA VAL A 201 5.13 -7.24 -6.70
C VAL A 201 3.97 -8.20 -6.45
N TYR A 202 4.28 -9.46 -6.23
CA TYR A 202 3.39 -10.50 -5.76
C TYR A 202 3.16 -10.37 -4.26
N ILE A 203 1.89 -10.26 -3.89
CA ILE A 203 1.44 -10.15 -2.51
C ILE A 203 0.46 -11.29 -2.26
N PRO A 204 0.70 -12.14 -1.25
CA PRO A 204 -0.20 -13.26 -0.98
C PRO A 204 -1.47 -12.78 -0.30
N TYR A 205 -2.58 -13.49 -0.50
CA TYR A 205 -3.82 -13.18 0.22
C TYR A 205 -3.67 -13.38 1.73
N ALA A 206 -3.00 -14.45 2.13
CA ALA A 206 -2.69 -14.76 3.51
C ALA A 206 -1.45 -15.64 3.62
N VAL A 207 -0.82 -15.62 4.80
CA VAL A 207 0.34 -16.42 5.16
C VAL A 207 -0.02 -17.35 6.31
N TYR A 208 0.36 -18.62 6.19
CA TYR A 208 0.25 -19.60 7.26
C TYR A 208 1.53 -19.60 8.08
N ALA A 209 1.41 -19.29 9.37
CA ALA A 209 2.53 -19.23 10.29
C ALA A 209 2.13 -19.74 11.67
N ALA A 210 2.88 -20.73 12.16
CA ALA A 210 2.75 -21.29 13.51
C ALA A 210 1.30 -21.62 13.90
N GLY A 211 0.56 -22.29 13.01
CA GLY A 211 -0.83 -22.69 13.28
C GLY A 211 -1.91 -21.65 12.97
N ASN A 212 -1.54 -20.44 12.56
CA ASN A 212 -2.45 -19.32 12.32
C ASN A 212 -2.44 -18.89 10.85
N ILE A 213 -3.57 -18.38 10.36
CA ILE A 213 -3.70 -17.78 9.03
C ILE A 213 -3.73 -16.26 9.18
N ILE A 214 -2.65 -15.61 8.76
CA ILE A 214 -2.47 -14.15 8.83
C ILE A 214 -2.85 -13.54 7.48
N LYS A 215 -3.91 -12.74 7.44
CA LYS A 215 -4.34 -12.03 6.23
C LYS A 215 -3.38 -10.88 5.94
N VAL A 216 -2.81 -10.86 4.74
CA VAL A 216 -1.85 -9.84 4.29
C VAL A 216 -2.49 -8.91 3.26
N PHE A 217 -3.12 -9.48 2.22
CA PHE A 217 -3.76 -8.68 1.19
C PHE A 217 -4.95 -7.89 1.75
N SER A 218 -5.01 -6.63 1.35
CA SER A 218 -6.04 -5.66 1.71
C SER A 218 -6.28 -4.76 0.49
N PRO A 219 -7.50 -4.70 -0.06
CA PRO A 219 -7.82 -3.79 -1.17
C PRO A 219 -7.57 -2.31 -0.87
N GLN A 220 -7.48 -1.93 0.41
CA GLN A 220 -7.17 -0.57 0.84
C GLN A 220 -5.69 -0.20 0.66
N HIS A 221 -4.79 -1.19 0.74
CA HIS A 221 -3.34 -0.98 0.68
C HIS A 221 -2.69 -1.59 -0.57
N HIS A 222 -3.37 -2.54 -1.22
CA HIS A 222 -2.84 -3.33 -2.32
C HIS A 222 -3.70 -3.16 -3.56
N LYS A 223 -3.19 -2.39 -4.52
CA LYS A 223 -3.82 -2.18 -5.81
C LYS A 223 -3.30 -3.19 -6.82
N ARG A 224 -4.21 -4.00 -7.39
CA ARG A 224 -3.86 -4.99 -8.41
C ARG A 224 -3.47 -4.31 -9.72
N VAL A 225 -2.53 -4.91 -10.45
CA VAL A 225 -2.18 -4.45 -11.80
C VAL A 225 -3.25 -4.93 -12.77
N THR A 226 -3.93 -4.00 -13.45
CA THR A 226 -5.12 -4.24 -14.30
C THR A 226 -4.87 -5.22 -15.45
N SER A 227 -3.62 -5.35 -15.95
CA SER A 227 -3.27 -6.28 -17.03
C SER A 227 -3.52 -7.75 -16.69
N ALA A 228 -3.54 -8.12 -15.39
CA ALA A 228 -3.73 -9.51 -14.96
C ALA A 228 -5.19 -10.01 -15.02
N GLU A 229 -6.17 -9.13 -15.25
CA GLU A 229 -7.59 -9.51 -15.34
C GLU A 229 -8.07 -9.76 -16.78
N ASN A 230 -7.29 -9.36 -17.80
CA ASN A 230 -7.59 -9.69 -19.19
C ASN A 230 -7.23 -11.16 -19.46
N GLN A 231 -8.28 -11.98 -19.53
CA GLN A 231 -8.32 -13.42 -19.76
C GLN A 231 -7.61 -13.84 -21.07
N SER A 232 -6.29 -13.80 -21.08
CA SER A 232 -5.47 -14.54 -22.04
C SER A 232 -5.58 -16.03 -21.68
N ILE A 233 -6.31 -16.78 -22.50
CA ILE A 233 -6.48 -18.25 -22.44
C ILE A 233 -5.16 -18.97 -22.80
N THR A 234 -4.02 -18.26 -22.76
CA THR A 234 -2.73 -18.83 -23.09
C THR A 234 -2.13 -19.47 -21.84
N PHE A 235 -1.89 -20.78 -21.89
CA PHE A 235 -1.31 -21.63 -20.84
C PHE A 235 0.06 -21.16 -20.27
N LYS A 236 0.64 -20.07 -20.79
CA LYS A 236 2.00 -19.59 -20.51
C LYS A 236 2.11 -18.55 -19.38
N GLU A 237 0.99 -18.06 -18.84
CA GLU A 237 1.00 -16.99 -17.82
C GLU A 237 0.15 -17.31 -16.58
N GLN A 238 0.02 -18.59 -16.22
CA GLN A 238 -0.61 -18.97 -14.94
C GLN A 238 0.45 -19.06 -13.85
N PHE A 239 0.58 -17.99 -13.07
CA PHE A 239 1.29 -18.01 -11.80
C PHE A 239 0.34 -18.46 -10.68
N ASP A 240 0.90 -18.80 -9.52
CA ASP A 240 0.12 -19.21 -8.35
C ASP A 240 -0.88 -18.13 -7.92
N ARG A 241 -2.18 -18.45 -8.03
CA ARG A 241 -3.30 -17.52 -7.78
C ARG A 241 -3.54 -17.22 -6.29
N ARG A 242 -2.83 -17.89 -5.38
CA ARG A 242 -2.74 -17.50 -3.96
C ARG A 242 -1.99 -16.17 -3.78
N TRP A 243 -1.30 -15.72 -4.84
CA TRP A 243 -0.67 -14.42 -4.95
C TRP A 243 -1.47 -13.49 -5.85
N SER A 244 -1.39 -12.20 -5.55
CA SER A 244 -1.93 -11.13 -6.38
C SER A 244 -0.80 -10.25 -6.87
N LEU A 245 -0.69 -10.05 -8.18
CA LEU A 245 0.26 -9.09 -8.74
C LEU A 245 -0.26 -7.67 -8.50
N CYS A 246 0.48 -6.89 -7.74
CA CYS A 246 0.09 -5.57 -7.26
C CYS A 246 1.13 -4.51 -7.64
N GLU A 247 0.68 -3.25 -7.69
CA GLU A 247 1.59 -2.12 -7.52
C GLU A 247 2.29 -2.25 -6.16
N ARG A 248 3.51 -1.72 -6.03
CA ARG A 248 4.21 -1.72 -4.74
C ARG A 248 3.34 -1.03 -3.68
N PRO A 249 3.22 -1.58 -2.46
CA PRO A 249 2.36 -1.01 -1.44
C PRO A 249 2.90 0.35 -0.98
N SER A 250 1.99 1.30 -0.77
CA SER A 250 2.27 2.59 -0.14
C SER A 250 1.35 2.75 1.04
N ILE A 251 1.87 2.48 2.24
CA ILE A 251 1.11 2.61 3.48
C ILE A 251 1.57 3.88 4.18
N GLN A 252 0.62 4.72 4.58
CA GLN A 252 0.87 5.99 5.25
C GLN A 252 0.04 6.04 6.54
N VAL A 253 0.68 6.44 7.63
CA VAL A 253 0.07 6.62 8.96
C VAL A 253 0.57 7.92 9.60
N GLY A 254 -0.30 8.58 10.36
CA GLY A 254 0.01 9.82 11.07
C GLY A 254 0.05 9.65 12.60
N GLY A 255 -0.61 10.57 13.30
CA GLY A 255 -0.69 10.59 14.77
C GLY A 255 -1.52 9.45 15.37
N GLU A 256 -2.32 8.77 14.55
CA GLU A 256 -3.17 7.63 14.91
C GLU A 256 -2.42 6.29 15.01
N LEU A 257 -1.14 6.26 14.61
CA LEU A 257 -0.31 5.06 14.74
C LEU A 257 -0.22 4.63 16.21
N THR A 258 -0.44 3.34 16.47
CA THR A 258 -0.22 2.71 17.78
C THR A 258 0.75 1.54 17.67
N MET A 259 1.33 1.11 18.80
CA MET A 259 2.21 -0.05 18.84
C MET A 259 1.50 -1.34 18.43
N ASP A 260 0.20 -1.46 18.75
CA ASP A 260 -0.60 -2.64 18.40
C ASP A 260 -0.67 -2.83 16.88
N MET A 261 -0.78 -1.74 16.09
CA MET A 261 -0.78 -1.80 14.62
C MET A 261 0.51 -2.40 14.02
N LEU A 262 1.58 -2.49 14.82
CA LEU A 262 2.87 -3.07 14.44
C LEU A 262 3.01 -4.53 14.87
N GLU A 263 1.99 -5.11 15.50
CA GLU A 263 1.93 -6.53 15.86
C GLU A 263 0.79 -7.24 15.11
N VAL A 264 0.81 -8.57 15.10
CA VAL A 264 -0.27 -9.36 14.49
C VAL A 264 -1.53 -9.18 15.33
N ASN A 265 -2.51 -8.47 14.77
CA ASN A 265 -3.73 -8.12 15.48
C ASN A 265 -4.83 -9.15 15.26
N HIS A 266 -5.60 -9.38 16.32
CA HIS A 266 -6.83 -10.14 16.28
C HIS A 266 -7.93 -9.34 16.95
N SER A 267 -8.93 -8.95 16.16
CA SER A 267 -10.15 -8.37 16.72
C SER A 267 -11.06 -9.50 17.17
N GLU A 268 -11.55 -9.45 18.40
CA GLU A 268 -12.56 -10.38 18.93
C GLU A 268 -13.83 -10.45 18.06
N HIS A 269 -14.15 -9.33 17.38
CA HIS A 269 -15.32 -9.24 16.50
C HIS A 269 -15.13 -9.94 15.16
N ASN A 270 -13.92 -9.86 14.57
CA ASN A 270 -13.69 -10.40 13.23
C ASN A 270 -13.01 -11.76 13.24
N ARG A 271 -12.33 -12.18 14.33
CA ARG A 271 -11.60 -13.46 14.46
C ARG A 271 -10.66 -13.82 13.31
N VAL A 272 -10.24 -12.81 12.55
CA VAL A 272 -9.25 -12.93 11.47
C VAL A 272 -7.99 -12.26 11.95
N TRP A 273 -6.88 -12.99 11.89
CA TRP A 273 -5.56 -12.45 12.16
C TRP A 273 -5.15 -11.52 11.01
N MET A 274 -4.85 -10.28 11.34
CA MET A 274 -4.40 -9.28 10.38
C MET A 274 -2.88 -9.10 10.50
N ALA A 275 -2.21 -9.06 9.35
CA ALA A 275 -0.80 -8.71 9.30
C ALA A 275 -0.57 -7.31 9.89
N PRO A 276 0.58 -7.04 10.52
CA PRO A 276 0.94 -5.69 10.93
C PRO A 276 1.29 -4.82 9.71
N LEU A 277 1.29 -3.49 9.90
CA LEU A 277 1.48 -2.53 8.80
C LEU A 277 2.80 -2.74 8.04
N GLN A 278 3.90 -3.03 8.73
CA GLN A 278 5.18 -3.30 8.09
C GLN A 278 5.18 -4.56 7.22
N MET A 279 4.42 -5.59 7.62
CA MET A 279 4.29 -6.82 6.84
C MET A 279 3.45 -6.58 5.58
N MET A 280 2.42 -5.73 5.67
CA MET A 280 1.64 -5.28 4.50
C MET A 280 2.45 -4.35 3.59
N ALA A 281 3.36 -3.55 4.14
CA ALA A 281 4.19 -2.61 3.37
C ALA A 281 5.45 -3.24 2.75
N ASN A 282 5.69 -4.54 2.95
CA ASN A 282 6.84 -5.24 2.37
C ASN A 282 6.88 -5.07 0.84
N ASN A 283 8.10 -4.94 0.32
CA ASN A 283 8.43 -4.55 -1.05
C ASN A 283 7.83 -3.22 -1.50
N GLY A 284 7.47 -2.33 -0.58
CA GLY A 284 6.97 -1.00 -0.90
C GLY A 284 7.56 0.09 -0.01
N ILE A 285 6.73 1.06 0.36
CA ILE A 285 7.06 2.15 1.26
C ILE A 285 6.08 2.20 2.43
N PHE A 286 6.62 2.43 3.63
CA PHE A 286 5.85 2.71 4.83
C PHE A 286 6.21 4.10 5.35
N ILE A 287 5.24 5.01 5.28
CA ILE A 287 5.37 6.43 5.60
C ILE A 287 4.74 6.71 6.96
N ILE A 288 5.50 7.34 7.85
CA ILE A 288 5.03 7.82 9.14
C ILE A 288 5.11 9.34 9.14
N ASP A 289 3.96 9.97 9.06
CA ASP A 289 3.81 11.42 9.10
C ASP A 289 3.74 11.95 10.53
N ASP A 290 4.09 13.22 10.66
CA ASP A 290 4.09 13.97 11.91
C ASP A 290 4.83 13.24 13.04
N LEU A 291 5.99 12.65 12.73
CA LEU A 291 6.83 11.99 13.73
C LEU A 291 7.14 12.96 14.88
N GLY A 292 6.81 12.54 16.11
CA GLY A 292 6.88 13.36 17.32
C GLY A 292 5.53 13.83 17.84
N ARG A 293 4.43 13.61 17.10
CA ARG A 293 3.05 13.98 17.50
C ARG A 293 2.16 12.77 17.81
N GLN A 294 2.73 11.57 17.84
CA GLN A 294 2.03 10.34 18.21
C GLN A 294 1.76 10.29 19.73
N THR A 295 0.77 9.48 20.12
CA THR A 295 0.46 9.24 21.53
C THR A 295 1.58 8.51 22.27
N MET A 296 2.32 7.64 21.58
CA MET A 296 3.49 6.97 22.13
C MET A 296 4.77 7.78 21.92
N PRO A 297 5.77 7.64 22.82
CA PRO A 297 7.09 8.24 22.61
C PRO A 297 7.76 7.73 21.33
N VAL A 298 8.39 8.63 20.57
CA VAL A 298 9.14 8.28 19.35
C VAL A 298 10.23 7.24 19.62
N ALA A 299 10.89 7.33 20.77
CA ALA A 299 11.90 6.35 21.17
C ALA A 299 11.35 4.92 21.21
N THR A 300 10.10 4.73 21.66
CA THR A 300 9.44 3.42 21.69
C THR A 300 9.28 2.85 20.27
N LEU A 301 8.80 3.67 19.34
CA LEU A 301 8.63 3.29 17.94
C LEU A 301 9.96 2.93 17.28
N LEU A 302 10.98 3.77 17.47
CA LEU A 302 12.30 3.53 16.90
C LEU A 302 12.98 2.31 17.51
N ASN A 303 12.84 2.08 18.82
CA ASN A 303 13.36 0.90 19.50
C ASN A 303 12.80 -0.40 18.92
N ARG A 304 11.50 -0.41 18.59
CA ARG A 304 10.83 -1.57 17.97
C ARG A 304 11.43 -1.97 16.62
N TRP A 305 12.00 -1.01 15.89
CA TRP A 305 12.57 -1.21 14.57
C TRP A 305 14.10 -1.17 14.49
N ILE A 306 14.83 -1.08 15.62
CA ILE A 306 16.29 -1.16 15.60
C ILE A 306 16.74 -2.44 14.87
N VAL A 307 16.25 -3.59 15.33
CA VAL A 307 16.62 -4.89 14.77
C VAL A 307 16.09 -5.06 13.34
N PRO A 308 14.80 -4.79 13.06
CA PRO A 308 14.27 -4.84 11.69
C PRO A 308 15.01 -3.99 10.66
N MET A 309 15.39 -2.76 11.03
CA MET A 309 16.13 -1.87 10.12
C MET A 309 17.59 -2.29 9.89
N GLU A 310 18.20 -2.99 10.85
CA GLU A 310 19.60 -3.42 10.76
C GLU A 310 19.75 -4.77 10.07
N TYR A 311 18.85 -5.72 10.36
CA TYR A 311 18.97 -7.11 9.91
C TYR A 311 17.93 -7.53 8.86
N PHE A 312 17.00 -6.64 8.49
CA PHE A 312 15.98 -6.87 7.46
C PHE A 312 15.03 -8.05 7.77
N TYR A 313 14.81 -8.34 9.04
CA TYR A 313 13.77 -9.25 9.51
C TYR A 313 13.07 -8.68 10.74
N ASP A 314 11.80 -9.02 10.90
CA ASP A 314 11.00 -8.60 12.04
C ASP A 314 10.50 -9.80 12.83
N TYR A 315 10.54 -9.69 14.15
CA TYR A 315 9.98 -10.67 15.06
C TYR A 315 8.58 -10.21 15.44
N LEU A 316 7.59 -11.03 15.12
CA LEU A 316 6.20 -10.77 15.48
C LEU A 316 5.77 -11.75 16.55
N SER A 317 5.14 -11.21 17.59
CA SER A 317 4.50 -12.04 18.61
C SER A 317 3.08 -12.38 18.17
N LEU A 318 2.76 -13.66 18.19
CA LEU A 318 1.41 -14.14 18.00
C LEU A 318 0.70 -14.20 19.37
N PRO A 319 -0.60 -13.90 19.46
CA PRO A 319 -1.31 -13.92 20.74
C PRO A 319 -1.40 -15.30 21.43
N ASN A 320 -1.05 -16.38 20.73
CA ASN A 320 -0.84 -17.70 21.34
C ASN A 320 0.52 -17.84 22.06
N GLY A 321 1.31 -16.76 22.15
CA GLY A 321 2.63 -16.70 22.79
C GLY A 321 3.78 -17.17 21.90
N GLN A 322 3.50 -17.61 20.67
CA GLN A 322 4.55 -18.00 19.73
C GLN A 322 5.15 -16.77 19.04
N GLN A 323 6.38 -16.91 18.58
CA GLN A 323 7.05 -15.87 17.79
C GLN A 323 7.32 -16.39 16.38
N ILE A 324 7.12 -15.52 15.41
CA ILE A 324 7.46 -15.77 14.01
C ILE A 324 8.46 -14.72 13.55
N THR A 325 9.31 -15.10 12.61
CA THR A 325 10.23 -14.18 11.94
C THR A 325 9.72 -13.94 10.53
N ILE A 326 9.55 -12.69 10.15
CA ILE A 326 9.17 -12.29 8.80
C ILE A 326 10.27 -11.44 8.16
N PRO A 327 10.38 -11.39 6.84
CA PRO A 327 11.23 -10.41 6.16
C PRO A 327 10.76 -8.97 6.46
N PHE A 328 11.71 -8.05 6.55
CA PHE A 328 11.49 -6.60 6.67
C PHE A 328 12.19 -5.90 5.50
N ILE A 329 11.57 -5.97 4.33
CA ILE A 329 12.14 -5.50 3.05
C ILE A 329 11.24 -4.39 2.53
N LEU A 330 11.34 -3.21 3.14
CA LEU A 330 10.52 -2.05 2.79
C LEU A 330 11.33 -0.76 2.95
N THR A 331 10.89 0.29 2.28
CA THR A 331 11.44 1.63 2.50
C THR A 331 10.67 2.30 3.64
N LEU A 332 11.34 2.58 4.77
CA LEU A 332 10.76 3.40 5.84
C LEU A 332 10.98 4.87 5.53
N ALA A 333 9.92 5.67 5.58
CA ALA A 333 10.01 7.12 5.47
C ALA A 333 9.32 7.80 6.64
N PHE A 334 10.06 8.59 7.39
CA PHE A 334 9.56 9.41 8.48
C PHE A 334 9.46 10.85 8.01
N SER A 335 8.33 11.51 8.27
CA SER A 335 8.09 12.91 7.95
C SER A 335 7.80 13.68 9.24
N THR A 336 8.41 14.85 9.40
CA THR A 336 8.25 15.65 10.61
C THR A 336 8.40 17.15 10.33
N ASN A 337 7.67 17.95 11.11
CA ASN A 337 7.80 19.41 11.12
C ASN A 337 8.75 19.90 12.25
N LEU A 338 9.30 18.97 13.03
CA LEU A 338 10.21 19.28 14.14
C LEU A 338 11.66 19.17 13.67
N ASP A 339 12.55 19.93 14.29
CA ASP A 339 13.99 19.75 14.10
C ASP A 339 14.38 18.34 14.57
N PRO A 340 15.19 17.59 13.80
CA PRO A 340 15.57 16.21 14.16
C PRO A 340 16.12 16.08 15.59
N GLU A 341 16.87 17.06 16.06
CA GLU A 341 17.47 17.10 17.41
C GLU A 341 16.43 17.19 18.55
N LYS A 342 15.21 17.69 18.25
CA LYS A 342 14.10 17.75 19.22
C LYS A 342 13.30 16.45 19.28
N ILE A 343 13.44 15.59 18.27
CA ILE A 343 12.66 14.35 18.13
C ILE A 343 13.33 13.20 18.87
N SER A 344 14.66 13.09 18.76
CA SER A 344 15.41 11.98 19.34
C SER A 344 16.88 12.31 19.54
N ASP A 345 17.59 11.47 20.28
CA ASP A 345 19.01 11.66 20.54
C ASP A 345 19.90 11.38 19.30
N PRO A 346 21.16 11.85 19.29
CA PRO A 346 22.07 11.63 18.16
C PRO A 346 22.37 10.15 17.86
N ALA A 347 22.29 9.26 18.85
CA ALA A 347 22.53 7.83 18.65
C ALA A 347 21.39 7.19 17.86
N PHE A 348 20.14 7.58 18.13
CA PHE A 348 18.97 7.16 17.36
C PHE A 348 18.93 7.77 15.97
N LEU A 349 19.18 9.08 15.85
CA LEU A 349 19.23 9.75 14.55
C LEU A 349 20.27 9.13 13.60
N ARG A 350 21.35 8.53 14.12
CA ARG A 350 22.34 7.79 13.31
C ARG A 350 21.75 6.57 12.60
N ARG A 351 20.71 5.95 13.17
CA ARG A 351 20.05 4.77 12.62
C ARG A 351 19.08 5.11 11.48
N LEU A 352 18.50 6.31 11.49
CA LEU A 352 17.56 6.83 10.49
C LEU A 352 18.20 7.16 9.12
N GLY A 353 19.33 6.55 8.79
CA GLY A 353 19.94 6.62 7.45
C GLY A 353 20.10 8.05 6.92
N TYR A 354 19.24 8.39 5.96
CA TYR A 354 19.28 9.64 5.22
C TYR A 354 18.36 10.69 5.83
N LYS A 355 18.87 11.92 5.98
CA LYS A 355 18.10 13.07 6.46
C LYS A 355 18.02 14.08 5.34
N ILE A 356 16.81 14.41 4.91
CA ILE A 356 16.56 15.28 3.77
C ILE A 356 15.73 16.46 4.26
N GLN A 357 16.34 17.64 4.19
CA GLN A 357 15.67 18.88 4.56
C GLN A 357 14.84 19.39 3.39
N PHE A 358 13.59 19.69 3.68
CA PHE A 358 12.68 20.39 2.78
C PHE A 358 12.62 21.85 3.20
N GLY A 359 12.67 22.73 2.21
CA GLY A 359 12.58 24.16 2.41
C GLY A 359 11.59 24.81 1.45
N PRO A 360 11.43 26.13 1.52
CA PRO A 360 10.64 26.89 0.57
C PRO A 360 11.09 26.69 -0.88
N LEU A 361 10.13 26.82 -1.79
CA LEU A 361 10.39 26.83 -3.23
C LEU A 361 11.15 28.08 -3.67
N LEU A 362 11.76 28.02 -4.85
CA LEU A 362 12.19 29.22 -5.54
C LEU A 362 10.97 29.97 -6.08
N GLU A 363 11.06 31.29 -6.24
CA GLU A 363 9.96 32.10 -6.76
C GLU A 363 9.43 31.59 -8.11
N THR A 364 10.33 31.16 -9.00
CA THR A 364 9.95 30.62 -10.31
C THR A 364 9.12 29.34 -10.21
N GLU A 365 9.49 28.43 -9.30
CA GLU A 365 8.75 27.20 -9.03
C GLU A 365 7.41 27.50 -8.35
N TYR A 366 7.39 28.50 -7.47
CA TYR A 366 6.17 28.95 -6.78
C TYR A 366 5.14 29.52 -7.75
N ARG A 367 5.57 30.35 -8.71
CA ARG A 367 4.71 30.89 -9.78
C ARG A 367 4.10 29.78 -10.63
N GLN A 368 4.88 28.76 -10.99
CA GLN A 368 4.37 27.61 -11.73
C GLN A 368 3.26 26.86 -10.99
N LEU A 369 3.36 26.72 -9.65
CA LEU A 369 2.27 26.13 -8.86
C LEU A 369 0.98 26.93 -8.94
N TRP A 370 1.06 28.26 -8.94
CA TRP A 370 -0.12 29.11 -9.10
C TRP A 370 -0.82 28.85 -10.43
N ASP A 371 -0.07 28.77 -11.52
CA ASP A 371 -0.63 28.46 -12.84
C ASP A 371 -1.31 27.08 -12.84
N ILE A 372 -0.63 26.05 -12.30
CA ILE A 372 -1.15 24.68 -12.22
C ILE A 372 -2.46 24.63 -11.44
N PHE A 373 -2.49 25.22 -10.23
CA PHE A 373 -3.68 25.15 -9.38
C PHE A 373 -4.82 25.99 -9.91
N SER A 374 -4.54 27.17 -10.48
CA SER A 374 -5.58 28.04 -11.06
C SER A 374 -6.23 27.37 -12.26
N GLN A 375 -5.44 26.80 -13.16
CA GLN A 375 -5.94 26.01 -14.30
C GLN A 375 -6.74 24.79 -13.85
N SER A 376 -6.29 24.06 -12.82
CA SER A 376 -7.00 22.89 -12.28
C SER A 376 -8.39 23.23 -11.75
N ARG A 377 -8.62 24.50 -11.38
CA ARG A 377 -9.91 25.03 -10.90
C ARG A 377 -10.63 25.92 -11.90
N GLN A 378 -10.14 25.98 -13.15
CA GLN A 378 -10.71 26.81 -14.22
C GLN A 378 -10.79 28.30 -13.86
N LEU A 379 -9.76 28.80 -13.16
CA LEU A 379 -9.62 30.21 -12.78
C LEU A 379 -8.49 30.86 -13.58
N GLU A 380 -8.72 32.09 -14.03
CA GLU A 380 -7.71 32.93 -14.65
C GLU A 380 -6.99 33.78 -13.59
N LEU A 381 -5.70 34.06 -13.80
CA LEU A 381 -4.91 34.94 -12.95
C LEU A 381 -4.82 36.33 -13.59
N ALA A 382 -5.17 37.38 -12.83
CA ALA A 382 -4.93 38.74 -13.29
C ALA A 382 -3.42 39.06 -13.32
N GLU A 383 -2.97 39.95 -14.22
CA GLU A 383 -1.54 40.26 -14.40
C GLU A 383 -0.85 40.79 -13.13
N ASP A 384 -1.57 41.54 -12.31
CA ASP A 384 -1.08 42.19 -11.09
C ASP A 384 -1.13 41.28 -9.84
N CYS A 385 -1.99 40.26 -9.87
CA CYS A 385 -2.29 39.37 -8.76
C CYS A 385 -1.04 38.71 -8.15
N ILE A 386 -0.15 38.17 -8.98
CA ILE A 386 1.07 37.51 -8.50
C ILE A 386 2.05 38.52 -7.88
N SER A 387 2.12 39.75 -8.41
CA SER A 387 3.00 40.78 -7.83
C SER A 387 2.53 41.19 -6.43
N SER A 388 1.22 41.37 -6.26
CA SER A 388 0.59 41.63 -4.95
C SER A 388 0.84 40.49 -3.97
N LEU A 389 0.71 39.25 -4.42
CA LEU A 389 0.98 38.07 -3.61
C LEU A 389 2.44 38.01 -3.11
N LEU A 390 3.42 38.26 -3.99
CA LEU A 390 4.83 38.22 -3.60
C LEU A 390 5.17 39.33 -2.58
N GLU A 391 4.49 40.46 -2.67
CA GLU A 391 4.61 41.51 -1.67
C GLU A 391 4.02 41.08 -0.33
N LEU A 392 2.87 40.37 -0.30
CA LEU A 392 2.33 39.80 0.94
C LEU A 392 3.30 38.80 1.60
N HIS A 393 3.92 37.92 0.82
CA HIS A 393 4.98 37.03 1.33
C HIS A 393 6.14 37.80 1.98
N ARG A 394 6.57 38.90 1.35
CA ARG A 394 7.65 39.76 1.87
C ARG A 394 7.23 40.49 3.15
N GLN A 395 6.04 41.09 3.16
CA GLN A 395 5.51 41.85 4.29
C GLN A 395 5.35 40.97 5.53
N HIS A 396 4.85 39.74 5.36
CA HIS A 396 4.61 38.80 6.45
C HIS A 396 5.79 37.85 6.72
N SER A 397 6.90 37.96 5.98
CA SER A 397 8.07 37.07 6.08
C SER A 397 7.71 35.58 5.97
N VAL A 398 6.82 35.24 5.05
CA VAL A 398 6.35 33.87 4.81
C VAL A 398 7.09 33.27 3.61
N GLY A 399 7.69 32.11 3.79
CA GLY A 399 8.36 31.37 2.70
C GLY A 399 7.39 30.91 1.60
N PHE A 400 7.94 30.64 0.42
CA PHE A 400 7.18 30.09 -0.72
C PHE A 400 6.88 28.59 -0.53
N TYR A 401 5.92 28.27 0.33
CA TYR A 401 5.53 26.89 0.61
C TYR A 401 4.55 26.33 -0.43
N PRO A 402 4.77 25.12 -0.96
CA PRO A 402 3.90 24.48 -1.95
C PRO A 402 2.42 24.35 -1.56
N CYS A 403 2.08 24.32 -0.27
CA CYS A 403 0.69 24.23 0.18
C CYS A 403 -0.10 25.54 -0.02
N ILE A 404 0.57 26.70 0.09
CA ILE A 404 -0.09 28.01 0.08
C ILE A 404 -0.86 28.25 -1.22
N PRO A 405 -0.31 28.02 -2.43
CA PRO A 405 -1.04 28.23 -3.68
C PRO A 405 -2.31 27.37 -3.76
N LYS A 406 -2.25 26.11 -3.36
CA LYS A 406 -3.41 25.20 -3.39
C LYS A 406 -4.56 25.72 -2.52
N ASP A 407 -4.22 26.19 -1.34
CA ASP A 407 -5.17 26.66 -0.34
C ASP A 407 -5.73 28.03 -0.73
N LEU A 408 -4.88 28.99 -1.11
CA LEU A 408 -5.29 30.33 -1.53
C LEU A 408 -6.11 30.32 -2.82
N VAL A 409 -5.77 29.49 -3.81
CA VAL A 409 -6.61 29.30 -5.01
C VAL A 409 -7.96 28.70 -4.64
N GLY A 410 -7.99 27.80 -3.64
CA GLY A 410 -9.23 27.25 -3.09
C GLY A 410 -10.13 28.32 -2.47
N ILE A 411 -9.57 29.13 -1.57
CA ILE A 411 -10.29 30.22 -0.91
C ILE A 411 -10.72 31.28 -1.93
N SER A 412 -9.86 31.63 -2.89
CA SER A 412 -10.16 32.59 -3.96
C SER A 412 -11.37 32.13 -4.79
N ARG A 413 -11.43 30.85 -5.15
CA ARG A 413 -12.59 30.26 -5.82
C ARG A 413 -13.85 30.43 -5.00
N ASP A 414 -13.78 30.13 -3.71
CA ASP A 414 -14.95 30.16 -2.82
C ASP A 414 -15.48 31.61 -2.67
N ILE A 415 -14.58 32.61 -2.62
CA ILE A 415 -14.93 34.04 -2.67
C ILE A 415 -15.61 34.38 -4.01
N ILE A 416 -15.00 34.00 -5.14
CA ILE A 416 -15.53 34.29 -6.48
C ILE A 416 -16.95 33.73 -6.67
N VAL A 417 -17.16 32.48 -6.27
CA VAL A 417 -18.46 31.80 -6.37
C VAL A 417 -19.50 32.48 -5.48
N PHE A 418 -19.13 32.85 -4.26
CA PHE A 418 -20.03 33.51 -3.31
C PHE A 418 -20.44 34.91 -3.77
N GLU A 419 -19.51 35.69 -4.31
CA GLU A 419 -19.75 37.06 -4.78
C GLU A 419 -20.37 37.10 -6.20
N GLU A 420 -20.57 35.93 -6.84
CA GLU A 420 -21.09 35.78 -8.20
C GLU A 420 -20.32 36.60 -9.26
N VAL A 421 -19.00 36.70 -9.11
CA VAL A 421 -18.11 37.45 -10.01
C VAL A 421 -17.44 36.55 -11.06
N ALA A 422 -16.76 37.18 -12.02
CA ALA A 422 -16.01 36.47 -13.05
C ALA A 422 -14.94 35.53 -12.44
N PRO A 423 -14.62 34.39 -13.08
CA PRO A 423 -13.67 33.38 -12.59
C PRO A 423 -12.21 33.82 -12.73
N VAL A 424 -11.89 35.02 -12.23
CA VAL A 424 -10.57 35.66 -12.30
C VAL A 424 -10.10 35.97 -10.88
N ILE A 425 -8.92 35.48 -10.53
CA ILE A 425 -8.26 35.81 -9.27
C ILE A 425 -7.55 37.15 -9.43
N THR A 426 -8.13 38.20 -8.86
CA THR A 426 -7.58 39.56 -8.82
C THR A 426 -6.74 39.79 -7.57
N SER A 427 -5.94 40.88 -7.55
CA SER A 427 -5.19 41.29 -6.36
C SER A 427 -6.05 41.47 -5.10
N GLU A 428 -7.29 41.97 -5.26
CA GLU A 428 -8.23 42.14 -4.14
C GLU A 428 -8.67 40.78 -3.57
N ILE A 429 -9.00 39.83 -4.44
CA ILE A 429 -9.41 38.49 -4.04
C ILE A 429 -8.26 37.75 -3.34
N VAL A 430 -7.02 37.89 -3.82
CA VAL A 430 -5.85 37.29 -3.15
C VAL A 430 -5.61 37.89 -1.78
N SER A 431 -5.69 39.21 -1.63
CA SER A 431 -5.53 39.85 -0.33
C SER A 431 -6.59 39.35 0.66
N ARG A 432 -7.85 39.27 0.23
CA ARG A 432 -8.93 38.67 1.05
C ARG A 432 -8.66 37.21 1.38
N ALA A 433 -8.22 36.41 0.40
CA ALA A 433 -7.91 35.01 0.63
C ALA A 433 -6.74 34.83 1.61
N TRP A 434 -5.73 35.70 1.53
CA TRP A 434 -4.58 35.73 2.44
C TRP A 434 -5.01 36.03 3.88
N GLU A 435 -5.83 37.06 4.09
CA GLU A 435 -6.38 37.43 5.40
C GLU A 435 -7.26 36.34 6.02
N VAL A 436 -7.96 35.56 5.18
CA VAL A 436 -8.77 34.42 5.65
C VAL A 436 -7.89 33.22 6.02
N TYR A 437 -6.84 32.96 5.24
CA TYR A 437 -5.95 31.82 5.45
C TYR A 437 -5.00 32.01 6.63
N PHE A 438 -4.37 33.18 6.72
CA PHE A 438 -3.48 33.55 7.81
C PHE A 438 -4.31 34.27 8.87
N THR A 439 -4.28 33.79 10.13
CA THR A 439 -4.93 34.52 11.24
C THR A 439 -4.36 35.94 11.37
N ALA A 440 -5.06 36.85 12.05
CA ALA A 440 -4.70 38.28 12.16
C ALA A 440 -3.24 38.58 12.59
N ASP A 441 -2.54 37.62 13.18
CA ASP A 441 -1.11 37.70 13.54
C ASP A 441 -0.14 37.29 12.40
N GLY A 442 -0.65 37.01 11.20
CA GLY A 442 0.13 36.55 10.03
C GLY A 442 0.66 35.12 10.13
N LYS A 443 0.26 34.36 11.16
CA LYS A 443 0.71 32.98 11.43
C LYS A 443 -0.46 32.00 11.27
N GLY A 444 -0.71 31.59 10.04
CA GLY A 444 -1.63 30.51 9.74
C GLY A 444 -1.05 29.19 10.26
N GLY A 445 -1.53 28.73 11.43
CA GLY A 445 -1.44 27.36 11.95
C GLY A 445 -0.06 26.67 12.14
N GLY A 446 1.02 27.13 11.50
CA GLY A 446 2.31 26.43 11.41
C GLY A 446 3.23 26.63 12.62
N ALA A 447 2.90 27.58 13.49
CA ALA A 447 3.56 27.76 14.79
C ALA A 447 2.54 27.52 15.91
N ARG A 448 2.15 26.26 16.10
CA ARG A 448 1.50 25.78 17.33
C ARG A 448 2.12 24.48 17.81
#